data_AF-A0A1L5PN96-F1
#
_entry.id   AF-A0A1L5PN96-F1
#
_cell.length_a   1.000
_cell.length_b   1.000
_cell.length_c   1.000
_cell.angle_alpha   90.00
_cell.angle_beta   90.00
_cell.angle_gamma   90.00
#
_symmetry.space_group_name_H-M   'P 1'
#
loop_
_entity.id
_entity.type
_entity.pdbx_description
1 polymer ?
#
loop_
_entity_poly.entity_id
_entity_poly.type
_entity_poly.pdbx_seq_one_letter_code
_entity_poly.pdbx_strand_id
1 'polypeptide(L)' 'MSGWIKCSDRLPESGEPVLIRFENGDHQVGALFWDEPIQPEETFEPYRYWDDPDNGGCDWSFEDVTHWHPLPPPPTE' A
#
# COMPACT_ATOMS: atom_id res chain seq x y z
N MET A 1 -14.70 6.71 -15.31
CA MET A 1 -13.62 7.30 -14.50
C MET A 1 -13.65 6.55 -13.18
N SER A 2 -12.79 5.56 -12.99
CA SER A 2 -12.68 4.87 -11.71
C SER A 2 -12.07 5.86 -10.71
N GLY A 3 -12.82 6.24 -9.68
CA GLY A 3 -12.31 7.08 -8.60
C GLY A 3 -11.41 6.28 -7.65
N TRP A 4 -11.02 6.92 -6.55
CA TRP A 4 -10.33 6.28 -5.44
C TRP A 4 -11.09 5.04 -4.93
N ILE A 5 -10.34 3.99 -4.62
CA ILE A 5 -10.86 2.70 -4.15
C ILE A 5 -10.62 2.63 -2.64
N LYS A 6 -11.66 2.38 -1.86
CA LYS A 6 -11.52 2.17 -0.41
C LYS A 6 -10.76 0.88 -0.13
N CYS A 7 -9.80 0.92 0.79
CA CYS A 7 -9.05 -0.26 1.22
C CYS A 7 -9.97 -1.35 1.79
N SER A 8 -11.08 -0.96 2.43
CA SER A 8 -12.11 -1.88 2.93
C SER A 8 -12.87 -2.63 1.84
N ASP A 9 -12.94 -2.06 0.64
CA ASP A 9 -13.68 -2.66 -0.48
C ASP A 9 -12.78 -3.60 -1.27
N ARG A 10 -11.55 -3.15 -1.54
CA ARG A 10 -10.53 -3.91 -2.25
C ARG A 10 -9.15 -3.36 -1.96
N LEU A 11 -8.17 -4.24 -1.79
CA LEU A 11 -6.75 -3.90 -1.70
C LEU A 11 -6.08 -4.03 -3.08
N PRO A 12 -4.99 -3.26 -3.36
CA PRO A 12 -4.19 -3.44 -4.57
C PRO A 12 -3.43 -4.77 -4.55
N GLU A 13 -2.80 -5.13 -5.66
CA GLU A 13 -1.91 -6.29 -5.70
C GLU A 13 -0.64 -6.04 -4.87
N SER A 14 -0.09 -7.12 -4.29
CA SER A 14 1.10 -7.02 -3.45
C SER A 14 2.30 -6.56 -4.28
N GLY A 15 2.99 -5.51 -3.81
CA GLY A 15 4.14 -4.91 -4.48
C GLY A 15 3.79 -3.98 -5.66
N GLU A 16 2.52 -3.78 -5.98
CA GLU A 16 2.10 -2.82 -7.02
C GLU A 16 2.18 -1.38 -6.48
N PRO A 17 2.96 -0.48 -7.12
CA PRO A 17 2.99 0.93 -6.73
C PRO A 17 1.68 1.63 -7.08
N VAL A 18 1.07 2.27 -6.09
CA VAL A 18 -0.20 2.98 -6.20
C VAL A 18 -0.13 4.33 -5.50
N LEU A 19 -1.06 5.24 -5.81
CA LEU A 19 -1.31 6.38 -4.95
C LEU A 19 -2.11 5.90 -3.74
N ILE A 20 -1.67 6.26 -2.54
CA ILE A 20 -2.37 6.02 -1.27
C ILE A 20 -2.88 7.34 -0.71
N ARG A 21 -4.00 7.28 0.01
CA ARG A 21 -4.60 8.42 0.70
C ARG A 21 -4.79 8.13 2.18
N PHE A 22 -4.25 9.00 3.01
CA PHE A 22 -4.33 8.89 4.46
C PHE A 22 -5.62 9.48 5.02
N GLU A 23 -5.97 9.10 6.26
CA GLU A 23 -7.13 9.65 6.97
C GLU A 23 -7.04 11.17 7.14
N ASN A 24 -5.84 11.69 7.41
CA ASN A 24 -5.57 13.13 7.56
C ASN A 24 -5.73 13.94 6.25
N GLY A 25 -5.93 13.26 5.11
CA GLY A 25 -6.13 13.87 3.79
C GLY A 25 -4.87 13.94 2.92
N ASP A 26 -3.70 13.60 3.45
CA ASP A 26 -2.46 13.53 2.70
C ASP A 26 -2.48 12.36 1.72
N HIS A 27 -1.57 12.40 0.74
CA HIS A 27 -1.43 11.35 -0.26
C HIS A 27 0.02 11.22 -0.71
N GLN A 28 0.39 10.02 -1.11
CA GLN A 28 1.73 9.72 -1.65
C GLN A 28 1.72 8.44 -2.48
N VAL A 29 2.88 8.05 -3.01
CA VAL A 29 3.08 6.72 -3.57
C VAL A 29 3.35 5.73 -2.45
N GLY A 30 2.73 4.56 -2.53
CA GLY A 30 2.99 3.44 -1.65
C GLY A 30 2.70 2.12 -2.35
N ALA A 31 3.13 1.02 -1.75
CA ALA A 31 2.82 -0.33 -2.19
C ALA A 31 2.38 -1.16 -0.98
N LEU A 32 1.44 -2.07 -1.23
CA LEU A 32 0.97 -3.00 -0.21
C LEU A 32 1.82 -4.26 -0.26
N PHE A 33 2.26 -4.76 0.88
CA PHE A 33 3.01 -6.01 0.97
C PHE A 33 2.31 -7.01 1.88
N TRP A 34 2.62 -8.29 1.66
CA TRP A 34 2.21 -9.40 2.50
C TRP A 34 3.46 -10.04 3.10
N ASP A 35 3.60 -9.95 4.42
CA ASP A 35 4.65 -10.60 5.18
C ASP A 35 4.10 -11.90 5.78
N GLU A 36 4.82 -12.99 5.59
CA GLU A 36 4.47 -14.29 6.16
C GLU A 36 5.71 -14.99 6.68
N PRO A 37 5.61 -15.76 7.79
CA PRO A 37 6.74 -16.48 8.33
C PRO A 37 7.16 -17.59 7.35
N ILE A 38 8.34 -17.44 6.77
CA ILE A 38 8.94 -18.40 5.83
C ILE A 38 9.89 -19.34 6.60
N GLN A 39 10.52 -18.84 7.66
CA GLN A 39 11.49 -19.58 8.45
C GLN A 39 10.87 -20.17 9.73
N PRO A 40 11.29 -21.36 10.20
CA PRO A 40 10.73 -21.99 11.40
C PRO A 40 10.85 -21.15 12.69
N GLU A 41 11.84 -20.26 12.76
CA GLU A 41 12.06 -19.36 13.88
C GLU A 41 11.17 -18.11 13.88
N GLU A 42 10.52 -17.79 12.76
CA GLU A 42 9.60 -16.68 12.63
C GLU A 42 8.27 -17.07 13.29
N THR A 43 7.90 -16.35 14.36
CA THR A 43 6.75 -16.68 15.22
C THR A 43 5.62 -15.64 15.12
N PHE A 44 5.73 -14.71 14.18
CA PHE A 44 4.70 -13.70 13.96
C PHE A 44 3.57 -14.24 13.07
N GLU A 45 2.37 -13.71 13.26
CA GLU A 45 1.23 -14.02 12.40
C GLU A 45 1.38 -13.25 11.07
N PRO A 46 1.09 -13.86 9.91
CA PRO A 46 1.13 -13.18 8.63
C PRO A 46 0.33 -11.87 8.63
N TYR A 47 0.89 -10.80 8.10
CA TYR A 47 0.25 -9.48 8.13
C TYR A 47 0.50 -8.69 6.85
N ARG A 48 -0.40 -7.74 6.59
CA ARG A 48 -0.24 -6.75 5.52
C ARG A 48 0.34 -5.47 6.08
N TYR A 49 1.22 -4.85 5.31
CA TYR A 49 1.75 -3.53 5.64
C TYR A 49 1.91 -2.69 4.37
N TRP A 50 1.83 -1.38 4.54
CA TRP A 50 2.14 -0.43 3.48
C TRP A 50 3.60 -0.03 3.59
N ASP A 51 4.25 0.14 2.45
CA ASP A 51 5.60 0.67 2.39
C ASP A 51 5.75 1.67 1.24
N ASP A 52 6.79 2.49 1.33
CA ASP A 52 7.22 3.43 0.32
C ASP A 52 8.22 2.67 -0.55
N PRO A 53 7.85 2.32 -1.80
CA PRO A 53 8.70 1.53 -2.66
C PRO A 53 10.01 2.24 -3.02
N ASP A 54 10.10 3.56 -2.85
CA ASP A 54 11.25 4.36 -3.24
C ASP A 54 12.17 4.73 -2.05
N ASN A 55 11.64 4.78 -0.82
CA ASN A 55 12.39 5.26 0.34
C ASN A 55 12.61 4.22 1.47
N GLY A 56 12.04 3.02 1.36
CA GLY A 56 12.34 1.88 2.25
C GLY A 56 12.00 2.14 3.72
N GLY A 57 10.78 1.80 4.11
CA GLY A 57 10.26 2.01 5.46
C GLY A 57 9.37 3.25 5.55
N CYS A 58 8.31 3.12 6.36
CA CYS A 58 7.29 4.16 6.53
C CYS A 58 6.89 4.29 8.00
N ASP A 59 6.57 5.52 8.41
CA ASP A 59 6.10 5.83 9.77
C ASP A 59 4.56 5.74 9.92
N TRP A 60 3.85 5.15 8.95
CA TRP A 60 2.39 4.95 9.02
C TRP A 60 1.99 3.49 9.19
N SER A 61 0.88 3.31 9.88
CA SER A 61 0.25 2.02 10.14
C SER A 61 -0.59 1.56 8.96
N PHE A 62 -0.96 0.28 8.95
CA PHE A 62 -1.86 -0.28 7.94
C PHE A 62 -3.20 0.48 7.85
N GLU A 63 -3.73 0.90 9.01
CA GLU A 63 -5.04 1.54 9.15
C GLU A 63 -5.05 3.01 8.70
N ASP A 64 -3.89 3.67 8.67
CA ASP A 64 -3.80 5.09 8.29
C ASP A 64 -4.15 5.29 6.81
N VAL A 65 -3.98 4.26 5.98
CA VAL A 65 -4.28 4.28 4.55
C VAL A 65 -5.73 3.89 4.27
N THR A 66 -6.53 4.88 3.90
CA THR A 66 -7.99 4.72 3.74
C THR A 66 -8.41 4.34 2.33
N HIS A 67 -7.70 4.85 1.32
CA HIS A 67 -8.00 4.63 -0.10
C HIS A 67 -6.72 4.52 -0.92
N TRP A 68 -6.83 3.89 -2.08
CA TRP A 68 -5.78 3.85 -3.08
C TRP A 68 -6.31 4.13 -4.48
N HIS A 69 -5.41 4.45 -5.40
CA HIS A 69 -5.69 4.65 -6.80
C HIS A 69 -4.50 4.15 -7.65
N PRO A 70 -4.73 3.43 -8.76
CA PRO A 70 -3.64 3.02 -9.63
C PRO A 70 -2.87 4.24 -10.14
N LEU A 71 -1.55 4.13 -10.30
CA LEU A 71 -0.78 5.21 -10.90
C LEU A 71 -1.27 5.49 -12.32
N PRO A 72 -1.30 6.76 -12.75
CA PRO A 72 -1.58 7.07 -14.14
C PRO A 72 -0.48 6.43 -15.03
N PRO A 73 -0.82 6.06 -16.27
CA PRO A 73 0.20 5.62 -17.21
C PRO A 73 1.25 6.72 -17.39
N PRO A 74 2.52 6.35 -17.65
CA PRO A 74 3.56 7.33 -17.93
C PRO A 74 3.14 8.25 -19.09
N PRO A 75 3.53 9.53 -19.06
CA PRO A 75 3.21 10.44 -20.14
C PRO A 75 3.81 9.95 -21.45
N THR A 76 3.02 9.98 -22.51
CA THR A 76 3.51 9.82 -23.88
C THR A 76 3.97 11.18 -24.40
N GLU A 77 5.18 11.25 -24.95
CA GLU A 77 5.68 12.44 -25.68
C GLU A 77 4.87 12.75 -26.95
#